data_AF-A0A4R8DK55-F1
#
_entry.id   AF-A0A4R8DK55-F1
#
_cell.length_a   1.000
_cell.length_b   1.000
_cell.length_c   1.000
_cell.angle_alpha   90.00
_cell.angle_beta   90.00
_cell.angle_gamma   90.00
#
_symmetry.space_group_name_H-M   'P 1'
#
loop_
_entity.id
_entity.type
_entity.pdbx_description
1 polymer ?
#
loop_
_entity_poly.entity_id
_entity_poly.type
_entity_poly.pdbx_seq_one_letter_code
_entity_poly.pdbx_strand_id
1 'polypeptide(L)' 'MNALENYYEQQEEPARSCLLALRTIILQQDHEISATWKYGMPFFCYKGKMFCYLWVQAFCKRQSICIKQGL' A
#
# COMPACT_ATOMS: atom_id res chain seq x y z
N MET A 1 -14.84 -5.81 -8.62
CA MET A 1 -13.77 -4.86 -8.24
C MET A 1 -12.97 -5.41 -7.07
N ASN A 2 -11.64 -5.35 -7.10
CA ASN A 2 -10.78 -5.82 -6.01
C ASN A 2 -10.82 -4.85 -4.83
N ALA A 3 -10.83 -5.36 -3.59
CA ALA A 3 -10.85 -4.53 -2.37
C ALA A 3 -9.67 -3.53 -2.29
N LEU A 4 -8.52 -3.94 -2.82
CA LEU A 4 -7.30 -3.13 -2.91
C LEU A 4 -7.49 -1.90 -3.82
N GLU A 5 -8.14 -2.07 -4.98
CA GLU A 5 -8.41 -0.97 -5.91
C GLU A 5 -9.40 0.03 -5.27
N ASN A 6 -10.47 -0.48 -4.65
CA ASN A 6 -11.46 0.35 -3.97
C ASN A 6 -10.83 1.19 -2.84
N TYR A 7 -9.85 0.63 -2.11
CA TYR A 7 -9.11 1.39 -1.10
C TYR A 7 -8.33 2.56 -1.69
N TYR A 8 -7.66 2.38 -2.82
CA TYR A 8 -6.95 3.46 -3.50
C TYR A 8 -7.91 4.51 -4.06
N GLU A 9 -9.06 4.11 -4.58
CA GLU A 9 -10.09 5.04 -5.08
C GLU A 9 -10.72 5.89 -3.99
N GLN A 10 -10.83 5.37 -2.77
CA GLN A 10 -11.33 6.12 -1.61
C GLN A 10 -10.32 7.14 -1.07
N GLN A 11 -9.06 7.14 -1.50
CA GLN A 11 -8.08 8.14 -1.07
C GLN A 11 -8.22 9.42 -1.88
N GLU A 12 -8.15 10.56 -1.19
CA GLU A 12 -8.05 11.88 -1.82
C GLU A 12 -6.65 12.12 -2.42
N GLU A 13 -6.57 13.00 -3.41
CA GLU A 13 -5.27 13.47 -3.89
C GLU A 13 -4.61 14.39 -2.86
N PRO A 14 -3.26 14.38 -2.72
CA PRO A 14 -2.27 13.63 -3.51
C PRO A 14 -1.98 12.19 -3.03
N ALA A 15 -2.56 11.73 -1.92
CA ALA A 15 -2.24 10.40 -1.37
C ALA A 15 -2.52 9.27 -2.36
N ARG A 16 -3.62 9.34 -3.13
CA ARG A 16 -3.96 8.33 -4.13
C ARG A 16 -2.85 8.10 -5.17
N SER A 17 -2.38 9.17 -5.82
CA SER A 17 -1.34 9.07 -6.86
C SER A 17 -0.01 8.60 -6.28
N CYS A 18 0.36 9.10 -5.10
CA CYS A 18 1.54 8.63 -4.36
C CYS A 18 1.48 7.14 -4.01
N LEU A 19 0.34 6.65 -3.49
CA LEU A 19 0.17 5.23 -3.15
C LEU A 19 0.25 4.32 -4.38
N LEU A 20 -0.36 4.72 -5.49
CA LEU A 20 -0.31 3.97 -6.75
C LEU A 20 1.13 3.92 -7.32
N ALA A 21 1.85 5.04 -7.25
CA ALA A 21 3.26 5.09 -7.63
C ALA A 21 4.13 4.19 -6.74
N LEU A 22 3.96 4.28 -5.42
CA LEU A 22 4.69 3.43 -4.45
C LEU A 22 4.41 1.94 -4.67
N ARG A 23 3.15 1.57 -4.88
CA ARG A 23 2.78 0.20 -5.23
C ARG A 23 3.53 -0.28 -6.46
N THR A 24 3.56 0.55 -7.51
CA THR A 24 4.25 0.21 -8.77
C THR A 24 5.75 0.02 -8.53
N ILE A 25 6.40 0.94 -7.80
CA ILE A 25 7.83 0.85 -7.47
C ILE A 25 8.13 -0.41 -6.66
N ILE A 26 7.30 -0.74 -5.66
CA ILE A 26 7.47 -1.93 -4.81
C ILE A 26 7.33 -3.21 -5.65
N LEU A 27 6.30 -3.29 -6.52
CA LEU A 27 6.09 -4.45 -7.39
C LEU A 27 7.18 -4.57 -8.47
N GLN A 28 7.83 -3.47 -8.84
CA GLN A 28 8.95 -3.47 -9.79
C GLN A 28 10.26 -3.94 -9.18
N GLN A 29 10.42 -3.92 -7.85
CA GLN A 29 11.67 -4.37 -7.22
C GLN A 29 11.91 -5.87 -7.41
N ASP A 30 10.88 -6.69 -7.30
CA ASP A 30 10.99 -8.14 -7.46
C ASP A 30 9.63 -8.74 -7.85
N HIS A 31 9.64 -9.65 -8.83
CA HIS A 31 8.47 -10.39 -9.30
C HIS A 31 7.79 -11.27 -8.23
N GLU A 32 8.51 -11.65 -7.17
CA GLU A 32 7.97 -12.44 -6.06
C GLU A 32 7.22 -11.57 -5.02
N ILE A 33 7.20 -10.24 -5.22
CA ILE A 33 6.41 -9.32 -4.41
C ILE A 33 4.97 -9.28 -4.95
N SER A 34 4.01 -9.50 -4.07
CA SER A 34 2.58 -9.48 -4.40
C SER A 34 1.83 -8.55 -3.45
N ALA A 35 0.99 -7.68 -4.02
CA ALA A 35 0.06 -6.84 -3.27
C ALA A 35 -1.28 -7.57 -3.10
N THR A 36 -1.71 -7.77 -1.85
CA THR A 36 -2.94 -8.47 -1.49
C THR A 36 -3.72 -7.69 -0.45
N TRP A 37 -5.04 -7.90 -0.37
CA TRP A 37 -5.86 -7.32 0.68
C TRP A 37 -6.00 -8.32 1.83
N LYS A 38 -5.46 -8.00 3.01
CA LYS A 38 -5.56 -8.83 4.22
C LYS A 38 -5.86 -7.97 5.43
N TYR A 39 -6.63 -8.52 6.39
CA TYR A 39 -6.96 -7.85 7.65
C TYR A 39 -7.56 -6.44 7.50
N GLY A 40 -8.24 -6.16 6.38
CA GLY A 40 -8.86 -4.86 6.11
C GLY A 40 -7.91 -3.77 5.60
N MET A 41 -6.72 -4.12 5.12
CA MET A 41 -5.70 -3.18 4.65
C MET A 41 -4.87 -3.73 3.48
N PRO A 42 -4.27 -2.85 2.64
CA PRO A 42 -3.40 -3.28 1.56
C PRO A 42 -2.07 -3.80 2.11
N PHE A 43 -1.72 -5.02 1.72
CA PHE A 43 -0.61 -5.78 2.27
C PHE A 43 0.34 -6.25 1.19
N PHE A 44 1.66 -6.13 1.40
CA PHE A 44 2.68 -6.64 0.48
C PHE A 44 3.33 -7.88 1.08
N CYS A 45 3.29 -8.97 0.33
CA CYS A 45 3.97 -10.20 0.66
C CYS A 45 5.15 -10.41 -0.29
N TYR A 46 6.29 -10.86 0.25
CA TYR A 46 7.43 -11.31 -0.52
C TYR A 46 7.64 -12.80 -0.26
N LYS A 47 7.64 -13.64 -1.31
CA LYS A 47 7.82 -15.11 -1.17
C LYS A 47 6.85 -15.77 -0.19
N GLY A 48 5.62 -15.27 -0.13
CA GLY A 48 4.60 -15.73 0.81
C GLY A 48 4.80 -15.28 2.27
N LYS A 49 5.88 -14.55 2.57
CA LYS A 49 6.10 -13.91 3.87
C LYS A 49 5.62 -12.47 3.86
N MET A 50 5.16 -12.02 5.01
CA MET A 50 4.73 -10.65 5.24
C MET A 50 5.95 -9.73 5.13
N PHE A 51 5.91 -8.77 4.19
CA PHE A 51 7.04 -7.89 3.90
C PHE A 51 6.79 -6.49 4.44
N CYS A 52 5.78 -5.81 3.90
CA CYS A 52 5.46 -4.43 4.26
C CYS A 52 3.97 -4.13 4.01
N TYR A 53 3.46 -3.06 4.60
CA TYR A 53 2.19 -2.46 4.19
C TYR A 53 2.30 -0.94 4.10
N LEU A 54 1.44 -0.35 3.28
CA LEU A 54 1.32 1.09 3.12
C LEU A 54 0.07 1.57 3.83
N TRP A 55 0.19 2.57 4.67
CA TRP A 55 -0.94 3.21 5.32
C TRP A 55 -0.81 4.73 5.25
N VAL A 56 -1.90 5.40 4.90
CA VAL A 56 -1.96 6.86 4.90
C VAL A 56 -2.41 7.28 6.29
N GLN A 57 -1.53 8.00 6.98
CA GLN A 57 -1.86 8.63 8.25
C GLN A 57 -2.12 10.11 7.99
N ALA A 58 -3.38 10.52 8.21
CA ALA A 58 -3.76 11.93 8.20
C ALA A 58 -3.48 12.51 9.59
N PHE A 59 -2.35 13.20 9.76
CA PHE A 59 -2.08 13.97 10.97
C PHE A 59 -1.99 15.45 10.61
N CYS A 60 -2.92 16.23 11.16
CA CYS A 60 -2.99 17.69 11.12
C CYS A 60 -2.47 18.35 9.81
N LYS A 61 -3.37 18.56 8.83
CA LYS A 61 -3.13 19.22 7.53
C LYS A 61 -2.08 18.58 6.57
N ARG A 62 -1.35 17.53 6.95
CA ARG A 62 -0.42 16.81 6.05
C ARG A 62 -0.76 15.32 5.96
N GLN A 63 -0.95 14.83 4.75
CA GLN A 63 -1.05 13.41 4.47
C GLN A 63 0.36 12.82 4.48
N SER A 64 0.65 11.93 5.42
CA SER A 64 1.94 11.23 5.53
C SER A 64 1.73 9.75 5.24
N ILE A 65 2.53 9.19 4.33
CA ILE A 65 2.49 7.76 4.02
C ILE A 65 3.47 7.06 4.96
N CYS A 66 2.96 6.15 5.78
CA CYS A 66 3.75 5.32 6.67
C CYS A 66 3.94 3.94 6.04
N ILE A 67 5.19 3.48 5.98
CA ILE A 67 5.54 2.11 5.60
C ILE A 67 5.91 1.40 6.90
N LYS A 68 5.18 0.34 7.24
CA LYS A 68 5.60 -0.54 8.34
C LYS A 68 6.12 -1.84 7.76
N GLN A 69 7.28 -2.25 8.27
CA GLN A 69 7.85 -3.56 7.99
C GLN A 69 7.05 -4.61 8.76
N GLY A 70 6.67 -5.67 8.05
CA GLY A 70 6.10 -6.85 8.68
C GLY A 70 7.20 -7.75 9.22
N LEU A 71 7.10 -8.10 10.50
CA LEU A 71 7.90 -9.16 11.14
C LEU A 71 7.32 -10.54 10.82
#